data_AF-A0A399EYH6-F1
#
_entry.id   AF-A0A399EYH6-F1
#
_cell.length_a   1.000
_cell.length_b   1.000
_cell.length_c   1.000
_cell.angle_alpha   90.00
_cell.angle_beta   90.00
_cell.angle_gamma   90.00
#
_symmetry.space_group_name_H-M   'P 1'
#
loop_
_entity.id
_entity.type
_entity.pdbx_description
1 polymer ?
#
loop_
_entity_poly.entity_id
_entity_poly.type
_entity_poly.pdbx_seq_one_letter_code
_entity_poly.pdbx_strand_id
1 'polypeptide(L)'
;MSETPQEWAKKDHWEVWVGWMKNQPTDWNRQLEQEVKEQNPTSGFTTEDKDYPGWWPQRGLSHPFENLCDNYEEALDVITKALKRPNLGEMAGLHFSKSQRKALIQEVHQRFGQPVLEKGSYHHAWFYGDWALKVSIEHVPFREIFDTTFAALNNPLRSLQGRRARVERLLDSAGKDEAELVAEGVLGIEGNTVRVGNWSQAFEDKDYVEGVAYPTYDAEHVFDGIMLYSEAAGATFYFYDLEEEPA
;
A
#
# COMPACT_ATOMS: atom_id res chain seq x y z
N MET A 1 4.40 22.96 17.13
CA MET A 1 3.94 21.74 16.44
C MET A 1 5.04 20.73 16.59
N SER A 2 4.73 19.52 17.05
CA SER A 2 5.73 18.47 17.20
C SER A 2 5.97 17.85 15.83
N GLU A 3 7.22 17.66 15.45
CA GLU A 3 7.57 16.98 14.19
C GLU A 3 7.23 15.49 14.29
N THR A 4 6.97 14.86 13.14
CA THR A 4 6.87 13.40 13.05
C THR A 4 8.18 12.79 13.60
N PRO A 5 8.12 11.79 14.50
CA PRO A 5 9.32 11.13 15.00
C PRO A 5 10.19 10.63 13.85
N GLN A 6 11.51 10.77 13.96
CA GLN A 6 12.43 10.36 12.89
C GLN A 6 12.31 8.86 12.60
N GLU A 7 12.05 8.06 13.63
CA GLU A 7 11.83 6.62 13.55
C GLU A 7 10.56 6.24 12.78
N TRP A 8 9.61 7.18 12.64
CA TRP A 8 8.35 7.01 11.92
C TRP A 8 8.20 8.01 10.75
N ALA A 9 9.32 8.47 10.21
CA ALA A 9 9.33 9.27 8.99
C ALA A 9 9.00 8.39 7.76
N LYS A 10 8.40 9.00 6.72
CA LYS A 10 8.20 8.31 5.44
C LYS A 10 9.55 7.90 4.88
N LYS A 11 9.62 6.66 4.40
CA LYS A 11 10.77 6.11 3.68
C LYS A 11 10.36 5.84 2.25
N ASP A 12 11.32 5.99 1.36
CA ASP A 12 11.13 5.64 -0.05
C ASP A 12 11.20 4.13 -0.20
N HIS A 13 10.14 3.54 -0.74
CA HIS A 13 10.13 2.14 -1.15
C HIS A 13 9.70 2.00 -2.60
N TRP A 14 9.92 0.82 -3.17
CA TRP A 14 9.62 0.52 -4.56
C TRP A 14 8.83 -0.77 -4.67
N GLU A 15 7.60 -0.69 -5.14
CA GLU A 15 6.79 -1.85 -5.45
C GLU A 15 7.10 -2.34 -6.86
N VAL A 16 7.22 -3.66 -7.02
CA VAL A 16 7.50 -4.29 -8.31
C VAL A 16 6.37 -5.21 -8.73
N TRP A 17 5.92 -5.04 -9.97
CA TRP A 17 5.00 -5.97 -10.59
C TRP A 17 5.62 -6.61 -11.83
N VAL A 18 5.52 -7.94 -11.96
CA VAL A 18 5.83 -8.68 -13.18
C VAL A 18 4.73 -9.69 -13.42
N GLY A 19 3.93 -9.48 -14.46
CA GLY A 19 2.75 -10.29 -14.66
C GLY A 19 2.22 -10.26 -16.08
N TRP A 20 1.30 -11.18 -16.35
CA TRP A 20 0.63 -11.28 -17.63
C TRP A 20 -0.68 -10.51 -17.62
N MET A 21 -1.02 -9.92 -18.76
CA MET A 21 -2.31 -9.33 -19.04
C MET A 21 -2.93 -10.05 -20.24
N LYS A 22 -4.25 -10.06 -20.30
CA LYS A 22 -5.01 -10.60 -21.43
C LYS A 22 -5.88 -9.51 -22.03
N ASN A 23 -5.99 -9.46 -23.36
CA ASN A 23 -6.80 -8.43 -24.04
C ASN A 23 -8.33 -8.66 -23.98
N GLN A 24 -8.76 -9.62 -23.15
CA GLN A 24 -10.14 -9.91 -22.83
C GLN A 24 -10.21 -10.43 -21.38
N PRO A 25 -11.27 -10.11 -20.63
CA PRO A 25 -11.43 -10.59 -19.26
C PRO A 25 -11.62 -12.11 -19.20
N THR A 26 -10.92 -12.75 -18.27
CA THR A 26 -11.08 -14.18 -17.96
C THR A 26 -12.20 -14.41 -16.93
N ASP A 27 -12.61 -15.67 -16.73
CA ASP A 27 -13.59 -16.01 -15.68
C ASP A 27 -13.08 -15.62 -14.29
N TRP A 28 -11.75 -15.69 -14.07
CA TRP A 28 -11.12 -15.21 -12.84
C TRP A 28 -11.30 -13.71 -12.66
N ASN A 29 -11.10 -12.90 -13.71
CA ASN A 29 -11.35 -11.46 -13.63
C ASN A 29 -12.81 -11.16 -13.25
N ARG A 30 -13.76 -11.88 -13.85
CA ARG A 30 -15.19 -11.67 -13.56
C ARG A 30 -15.57 -12.06 -12.11
N GLN A 31 -14.97 -13.12 -11.57
CA GLN A 31 -15.17 -13.51 -10.17
C GLN A 31 -14.59 -12.46 -9.21
N LEU A 32 -13.37 -12.00 -9.45
CA LEU A 32 -12.74 -10.96 -8.63
C LEU A 32 -13.58 -9.66 -8.65
N GLU A 33 -14.09 -9.26 -9.81
CA GLU A 33 -14.97 -8.10 -9.94
C GLU A 33 -16.26 -8.26 -9.12
N GLN A 34 -16.82 -9.47 -9.04
CA GLN A 34 -18.01 -9.75 -8.23
C GLN A 34 -17.69 -9.67 -6.73
N GLU A 35 -16.60 -10.32 -6.28
CA GLU A 35 -16.17 -10.30 -4.88
C GLU A 35 -15.90 -8.87 -4.38
N VAL A 36 -15.20 -8.06 -5.19
CA VAL A 36 -14.91 -6.66 -4.85
C VAL A 36 -16.19 -5.82 -4.79
N LYS A 37 -17.13 -6.00 -5.73
CA LYS A 37 -18.42 -5.28 -5.70
C LYS A 37 -19.30 -5.65 -4.51
N GLU A 38 -19.24 -6.91 -4.07
CA GLU A 38 -19.96 -7.37 -2.87
C GLU A 38 -19.38 -6.75 -1.59
N GLN A 39 -18.06 -6.55 -1.54
CA GLN A 39 -17.38 -5.95 -0.38
C GLN A 39 -17.43 -4.41 -0.39
N ASN A 40 -17.33 -3.78 -1.56
CA ASN A 40 -17.33 -2.33 -1.72
C ASN A 40 -18.15 -1.91 -2.97
N PRO A 41 -19.46 -1.63 -2.81
CA PRO A 41 -20.36 -1.33 -3.93
C PRO A 41 -20.02 -0.06 -4.72
N THR A 42 -19.19 0.82 -4.14
CA THR A 42 -18.75 2.09 -4.74
C THR A 42 -17.37 1.99 -5.40
N SER A 43 -16.67 0.87 -5.28
CA SER A 43 -15.35 0.72 -5.85
C SER A 43 -15.41 0.74 -7.39
N GLY A 44 -14.56 1.58 -7.97
CA GLY A 44 -14.37 1.70 -9.41
C GLY A 44 -13.31 0.74 -9.95
N PHE A 45 -12.99 -0.34 -9.23
CA PHE A 45 -11.98 -1.32 -9.66
C PHE A 45 -12.38 -1.92 -11.00
N THR A 46 -11.86 -1.33 -12.07
CA THR A 46 -11.83 -1.96 -13.36
C THR A 46 -10.81 -3.07 -13.24
N THR A 47 -11.21 -4.31 -13.54
CA THR A 47 -10.27 -5.43 -13.73
C THR A 47 -9.34 -5.20 -14.94
N GLU A 48 -9.48 -4.06 -15.61
CA GLU A 48 -8.71 -3.53 -16.72
C GLU A 48 -7.60 -2.61 -16.21
N ASP A 49 -6.42 -2.72 -16.83
CA ASP A 49 -5.22 -1.95 -16.49
C ASP A 49 -5.35 -0.49 -16.93
N LYS A 50 -5.05 0.44 -16.02
CA LYS A 50 -5.18 1.87 -16.27
C LYS A 50 -4.22 2.39 -17.34
N ASP A 51 -3.01 1.83 -17.40
CA ASP A 51 -1.98 2.24 -18.36
C ASP A 51 -2.18 1.58 -19.72
N TYR A 52 -2.91 0.47 -19.76
CA TYR A 52 -3.18 -0.31 -20.96
C TYR A 52 -4.67 -0.62 -21.11
N PRO A 53 -5.51 0.36 -21.52
CA PRO A 53 -6.91 0.12 -21.81
C PRO A 53 -7.11 -1.02 -22.82
N GLY A 54 -8.06 -1.90 -22.53
CA GLY A 54 -8.34 -3.14 -23.24
C GLY A 54 -7.51 -4.33 -22.76
N TRP A 55 -6.77 -4.20 -21.66
CA TRP A 55 -5.95 -5.27 -21.09
C TRP A 55 -6.30 -5.53 -19.64
N TRP A 56 -6.51 -6.79 -19.28
CA TRP A 56 -6.88 -7.22 -17.94
C TRP A 56 -5.70 -7.94 -17.30
N PRO A 57 -5.14 -7.44 -16.18
CA PRO A 57 -4.14 -8.16 -15.42
C PRO A 57 -4.65 -9.56 -15.08
N GLN A 58 -3.76 -10.53 -15.23
CA GLN A 58 -3.92 -11.89 -14.73
C GLN A 58 -3.03 -12.05 -13.49
N ARG A 59 -3.07 -13.21 -12.84
CA ARG A 59 -2.16 -13.48 -11.73
C ARG A 59 -0.71 -13.21 -12.18
N GLY A 60 -0.06 -12.25 -11.52
CA GLY A 60 1.36 -11.99 -11.71
C GLY A 60 2.23 -13.11 -11.14
N LEU A 61 3.54 -12.99 -11.32
CA LEU A 61 4.53 -13.88 -10.68
C LEU A 61 4.74 -13.58 -9.18
N SER A 62 3.98 -12.63 -8.64
CA SER A 62 4.12 -12.05 -7.30
C SER A 62 2.89 -11.22 -6.92
N HIS A 63 2.46 -11.31 -5.67
CA HIS A 63 1.43 -10.43 -5.10
C HIS A 63 1.98 -9.00 -4.92
N PRO A 64 1.19 -7.93 -5.06
CA PRO A 64 1.64 -6.53 -4.93
C PRO A 64 2.49 -6.26 -3.67
N PHE A 65 2.06 -6.78 -2.52
CA PHE A 65 2.78 -6.62 -1.25
C PHE A 65 3.99 -7.56 -1.03
N GLU A 66 4.24 -8.53 -1.91
CA GLU A 66 5.37 -9.47 -1.76
C GLU A 66 6.67 -8.98 -2.41
N ASN A 67 6.64 -7.86 -3.13
CA ASN A 67 7.81 -7.32 -3.83
C ASN A 67 8.10 -5.85 -3.51
N LEU A 68 7.87 -5.44 -2.28
CA LEU A 68 8.35 -4.15 -1.82
C LEU A 68 9.87 -4.20 -1.66
N CYS A 69 10.57 -3.23 -2.24
CA CYS A 69 12.03 -3.12 -2.24
C CYS A 69 12.46 -1.81 -1.57
N ASP A 70 13.59 -1.82 -0.86
CA ASP A 70 14.09 -0.64 -0.13
C ASP A 70 14.78 0.38 -1.06
N ASN A 71 15.12 -0.04 -2.29
CA ASN A 71 15.76 0.81 -3.28
C ASN A 71 15.46 0.34 -4.72
N TYR A 72 15.75 1.23 -5.66
CA TYR A 72 15.45 1.01 -7.08
C TYR A 72 16.30 -0.10 -7.70
N GLU A 73 17.55 -0.25 -7.27
CA GLU A 73 18.45 -1.30 -7.74
C GLU A 73 17.94 -2.70 -7.36
N GLU A 74 17.40 -2.85 -6.15
CA GLU A 74 16.75 -4.07 -5.70
C GLU A 74 15.50 -4.37 -6.52
N ALA A 75 14.66 -3.36 -6.78
CA ALA A 75 13.49 -3.50 -7.65
C ALA A 75 13.85 -4.02 -9.05
N LEU A 76 14.92 -3.48 -9.65
CA LEU A 76 15.46 -3.96 -10.93
C LEU A 76 15.97 -5.41 -10.87
N ASP A 77 16.60 -5.81 -9.76
CA ASP A 77 17.06 -7.19 -9.57
C ASP A 77 15.89 -8.18 -9.41
N VAL A 78 14.82 -7.79 -8.72
CA VAL A 78 13.58 -8.57 -8.61
C VAL A 78 12.98 -8.82 -9.99
N ILE A 79 12.84 -7.78 -10.83
CA ILE A 79 12.37 -7.93 -12.22
C ILE A 79 13.30 -8.86 -13.00
N THR A 80 14.60 -8.64 -12.89
CA THR A 80 15.60 -9.43 -13.61
C THR A 80 15.53 -10.91 -13.22
N LYS A 81 15.33 -11.22 -11.94
CA LYS A 81 15.12 -12.59 -11.43
C LYS A 81 13.83 -13.18 -11.97
N ALA A 82 12.73 -12.43 -11.97
CA ALA A 82 11.44 -12.88 -12.52
C ALA A 82 11.55 -13.22 -14.02
N LEU A 83 12.18 -12.34 -14.80
CA LEU A 83 12.36 -12.52 -16.24
C LEU A 83 13.35 -13.64 -16.61
N LYS A 84 14.20 -14.10 -15.67
CA LYS A 84 15.08 -15.26 -15.87
C LYS A 84 14.35 -16.60 -15.72
N ARG A 85 13.17 -16.63 -15.09
CA ARG A 85 12.44 -17.87 -14.78
C ARG A 85 12.12 -18.65 -16.07
N PRO A 86 12.36 -19.97 -16.11
CA PRO A 86 12.14 -20.77 -17.30
C PRO A 86 10.65 -20.88 -17.68
N ASN A 87 9.75 -20.74 -16.71
CA ASN A 87 8.31 -20.78 -16.86
C ASN A 87 7.67 -19.40 -17.05
N LEU A 88 8.44 -18.36 -17.38
CA LEU A 88 7.94 -16.99 -17.57
C LEU A 88 6.68 -16.94 -18.45
N GLY A 89 6.63 -17.71 -19.54
CA GLY A 89 5.51 -17.70 -20.50
C GLY A 89 4.44 -18.76 -20.28
N GLU A 90 4.53 -19.58 -19.22
CA GLU A 90 3.63 -20.73 -19.01
C GLU A 90 2.15 -20.31 -19.01
N MET A 91 1.81 -19.21 -18.34
CA MET A 91 0.45 -18.68 -18.29
C MET A 91 -0.10 -18.28 -19.66
N ALA A 92 0.74 -17.69 -20.50
CA ALA A 92 0.37 -17.27 -21.84
C ALA A 92 0.51 -18.40 -22.89
N GLY A 93 0.88 -19.61 -22.48
CA GLY A 93 1.21 -20.71 -23.40
C GLY A 93 2.42 -20.40 -24.29
N LEU A 94 3.30 -19.49 -23.88
CA LEU A 94 4.46 -19.04 -24.63
C LEU A 94 5.74 -19.72 -24.13
N HIS A 95 6.62 -20.08 -25.07
CA HIS A 95 7.94 -20.57 -24.74
C HIS A 95 9.01 -19.53 -25.04
N PHE A 96 9.66 -19.03 -23.99
CA PHE A 96 10.82 -18.16 -24.13
C PHE A 96 12.10 -18.99 -24.10
N SER A 97 12.96 -18.82 -25.09
CA SER A 97 14.33 -19.33 -25.04
C SER A 97 15.19 -18.50 -24.08
N LYS A 98 16.37 -19.02 -23.71
CA LYS A 98 17.34 -18.31 -22.85
C LYS A 98 17.78 -16.97 -23.47
N SER A 99 17.94 -16.91 -24.80
CA SER A 99 18.33 -15.68 -25.49
C SER A 99 17.20 -14.64 -25.51
N GLN A 100 15.94 -15.07 -25.68
CA GLN A 100 14.79 -14.17 -25.61
C GLN A 100 14.62 -13.57 -24.21
N ARG A 101 14.77 -14.38 -23.13
CA ARG A 101 14.78 -13.85 -21.76
C ARG A 101 15.91 -12.85 -21.54
N LYS A 102 17.11 -13.12 -22.07
CA LYS A 102 18.25 -12.19 -21.99
C LYS A 102 17.96 -10.87 -22.70
N ALA A 103 17.32 -10.90 -23.86
CA ALA A 103 16.93 -9.71 -24.61
C ALA A 103 15.91 -8.87 -23.83
N LEU A 104 14.88 -9.51 -23.23
CA LEU A 104 13.91 -8.82 -22.36
C LEU A 104 14.59 -8.10 -21.19
N ILE A 105 15.51 -8.78 -20.50
CA ILE A 105 16.27 -8.19 -19.38
C ILE A 105 17.10 -6.99 -19.85
N GLN A 106 17.73 -7.08 -21.03
CA GLN A 106 18.48 -5.95 -21.59
C GLN A 106 17.57 -4.76 -21.90
N GLU A 107 16.37 -5.01 -22.43
CA GLU A 107 15.39 -3.96 -22.70
C GLU A 107 14.88 -3.31 -21.41
N VAL A 108 14.64 -4.10 -20.36
CA VAL A 108 14.30 -3.57 -19.03
C VAL A 108 15.40 -2.65 -18.53
N HIS A 109 16.66 -3.08 -18.54
CA HIS A 109 17.76 -2.20 -18.13
C HIS A 109 17.89 -0.95 -18.99
N GLN A 110 17.57 -1.02 -20.28
CA GLN A 110 17.59 0.16 -21.15
C GLN A 110 16.46 1.15 -20.81
N ARG A 111 15.27 0.64 -20.49
CA ARG A 111 14.07 1.46 -20.24
C ARG A 111 13.97 1.96 -18.80
N PHE A 112 14.35 1.13 -17.85
CA PHE A 112 14.22 1.36 -16.41
C PHE A 112 15.57 1.73 -15.77
N GLY A 113 16.72 1.45 -16.41
CA GLY A 113 18.04 1.68 -15.79
C GLY A 113 18.44 3.15 -15.57
N GLN A 114 17.64 4.10 -16.01
CA GLN A 114 17.78 5.51 -15.65
C GLN A 114 16.45 6.00 -15.06
N PRO A 115 16.33 6.09 -13.72
CA PRO A 115 15.12 6.60 -13.13
C PRO A 115 14.97 8.08 -13.49
N VAL A 116 13.93 8.42 -14.27
CA VAL A 116 13.45 9.80 -14.39
C VAL A 116 12.49 10.04 -13.23
N LEU A 117 13.03 10.60 -12.16
CA LEU A 117 12.39 10.84 -10.85
C LEU A 117 11.10 11.70 -10.89
N GLU A 118 10.62 12.15 -12.06
CA GLU A 118 9.49 13.08 -12.17
C GLU A 118 8.11 12.42 -12.05
N LYS A 119 7.99 11.10 -12.20
CA LYS A 119 6.66 10.43 -12.27
C LYS A 119 6.39 9.32 -11.28
N GLY A 120 7.34 8.98 -10.39
CA GLY A 120 7.14 7.95 -9.35
C GLY A 120 6.98 6.53 -9.87
N SER A 121 6.49 6.27 -11.08
CA SER A 121 6.24 4.93 -11.59
C SER A 121 6.77 4.69 -13.01
N TYR A 122 7.20 3.45 -13.27
CA TYR A 122 7.71 2.95 -14.54
C TYR A 122 6.90 1.75 -14.93
N HIS A 123 6.35 1.76 -16.15
CA HIS A 123 5.52 0.67 -16.66
C HIS A 123 5.91 0.35 -18.08
N HIS A 124 5.98 -0.93 -18.41
CA HIS A 124 6.14 -1.36 -19.80
C HIS A 124 5.46 -2.70 -20.06
N ALA A 125 4.82 -2.83 -21.22
CA ALA A 125 4.20 -4.07 -21.65
C ALA A 125 4.73 -4.54 -23.01
N TRP A 126 5.03 -5.83 -23.11
CA TRP A 126 5.37 -6.52 -24.36
C TRP A 126 4.19 -7.36 -24.83
N PHE A 127 3.74 -7.14 -26.07
CA PHE A 127 2.53 -7.74 -26.61
C PHE A 127 2.83 -9.00 -27.46
N TYR A 128 2.05 -10.05 -27.20
CA TYR A 128 2.16 -11.38 -27.80
C TYR A 128 0.76 -11.91 -28.18
N GLY A 129 0.12 -11.28 -29.16
CA GLY A 129 -1.23 -11.67 -29.56
C GLY A 129 -2.28 -11.20 -28.56
N ASP A 130 -3.03 -12.14 -27.97
CA ASP A 130 -4.03 -11.87 -26.93
C ASP A 130 -3.42 -11.71 -25.52
N TRP A 131 -2.10 -11.89 -25.40
CA TRP A 131 -1.35 -11.76 -24.14
C TRP A 131 -0.37 -10.61 -24.17
N ALA A 132 -0.11 -10.02 -23.00
CA ALA A 132 0.97 -9.07 -22.81
C ALA A 132 1.71 -9.36 -21.51
N LEU A 133 3.03 -9.29 -21.52
CA LEU A 133 3.84 -9.29 -20.29
C LEU A 133 4.00 -7.84 -19.86
N LYS A 134 3.45 -7.43 -18.71
CA LYS A 134 3.71 -6.10 -18.13
C LYS A 134 4.72 -6.23 -16.99
N VAL A 135 5.56 -5.20 -16.88
CA VAL A 135 6.51 -4.99 -15.80
C VAL A 135 6.30 -3.57 -15.29
N SER A 136 6.21 -3.41 -13.97
CA SER A 136 6.21 -2.10 -13.33
C SER A 136 7.17 -2.00 -12.15
N ILE A 137 7.63 -0.77 -11.91
CA ILE A 137 8.29 -0.33 -10.68
C ILE A 137 7.58 0.94 -10.24
N GLU A 138 7.00 0.96 -9.06
CA GLU A 138 6.23 2.08 -8.52
C GLU A 138 6.89 2.58 -7.24
N HIS A 139 7.12 3.88 -7.13
CA HIS A 139 7.62 4.54 -5.93
C HIS A 139 6.48 4.67 -4.95
N VAL A 140 6.62 4.02 -3.80
CA VAL A 140 5.60 3.96 -2.76
C VAL A 140 6.22 4.48 -1.47
N PRO A 141 6.14 5.80 -1.20
CA PRO A 141 6.59 6.34 0.06
C PRO A 141 5.58 6.02 1.17
N PHE A 142 6.00 5.28 2.20
CA PHE A 142 5.15 4.99 3.36
C PHE A 142 5.94 4.97 4.66
N ARG A 143 5.23 4.96 5.79
CA ARG A 143 5.84 4.82 7.12
C ARG A 143 5.84 3.36 7.55
N GLU A 144 7.03 2.79 7.77
CA GLU A 144 7.14 1.44 8.33
C GLU A 144 6.44 1.35 9.69
N ILE A 145 6.00 0.13 10.03
CA ILE A 145 5.39 -0.15 11.33
C ILE A 145 6.38 0.22 12.44
N PHE A 146 5.90 1.00 13.41
CA PHE A 146 6.71 1.51 14.51
C PHE A 146 5.96 1.45 15.83
N ASP A 147 6.55 0.76 16.82
CA ASP A 147 5.95 0.54 18.13
C ASP A 147 6.56 1.42 19.21
N THR A 148 5.71 1.93 20.09
CA THR A 148 6.11 2.72 21.25
C THR A 148 5.02 2.71 22.33
N THR A 149 5.14 3.59 23.32
CA THR A 149 4.11 3.78 24.37
C THR A 149 3.61 5.22 24.38
N PHE A 150 2.46 5.44 25.02
CA PHE A 150 1.85 6.76 25.08
C PHE A 150 2.78 7.83 25.67
N ALA A 151 3.48 7.52 26.76
CA ALA A 151 4.39 8.44 27.43
C ALA A 151 5.68 8.74 26.64
N ALA A 152 6.04 7.91 25.66
CA ALA A 152 7.27 8.08 24.92
C ALA A 152 7.30 9.42 24.17
N LEU A 153 8.50 10.01 24.06
CA LEU A 153 8.70 11.26 23.33
C LEU A 153 8.53 11.06 21.81
N ASN A 154 8.87 9.86 21.33
CA ASN A 154 8.68 9.45 19.94
C ASN A 154 7.29 8.85 19.67
N ASN A 155 6.31 9.06 20.55
CA ASN A 155 4.92 8.71 20.28
C ASN A 155 4.42 9.49 19.04
N PRO A 156 4.09 8.79 17.93
CA PRO A 156 3.70 9.44 16.68
C PRO A 156 2.45 10.30 16.82
N LEU A 157 1.55 10.02 17.78
CA LEU A 157 0.33 10.79 18.00
C LEU A 157 0.63 12.26 18.32
N ARG A 158 1.79 12.52 18.92
CA ARG A 158 2.24 13.88 19.24
C ARG A 158 2.43 14.75 18.00
N SER A 159 2.74 14.14 16.85
CA SER A 159 2.88 14.84 15.58
C SER A 159 1.55 15.36 15.01
N LEU A 160 0.42 14.77 15.43
CA LEU A 160 -0.91 15.22 15.05
C LEU A 160 -1.42 16.39 15.91
N GLN A 161 -0.69 16.79 16.96
CA GLN A 161 -1.15 17.82 17.88
C GLN A 161 -1.33 19.17 17.17
N GLY A 162 -2.57 19.67 17.19
CA GLY A 162 -2.99 20.91 16.53
C GLY A 162 -3.46 20.73 15.08
N ARG A 163 -3.39 19.50 14.53
CA ARG A 163 -3.85 19.16 13.18
C ARG A 163 -5.27 18.60 13.21
N ARG A 164 -5.98 18.66 12.08
CA ARG A 164 -7.26 17.95 11.93
C ARG A 164 -7.01 16.44 11.83
N ALA A 165 -7.68 15.70 12.71
CA ALA A 165 -7.62 14.24 12.74
C ALA A 165 -9.03 13.63 12.79
N ARG A 166 -9.11 12.38 12.32
CA ARG A 166 -10.25 11.48 12.49
C ARG A 166 -9.86 10.40 13.50
N VAL A 167 -10.78 10.09 14.41
CA VAL A 167 -10.63 8.98 15.36
C VAL A 167 -11.69 7.94 15.08
N GLU A 168 -11.24 6.70 14.94
CA GLU A 168 -12.11 5.53 14.87
C GLU A 168 -11.84 4.60 16.03
N ARG A 169 -12.84 3.83 16.43
CA ARG A 169 -12.72 2.78 17.44
C ARG A 169 -12.93 1.43 16.77
N LEU A 170 -12.02 0.51 17.00
CA LEU A 170 -12.18 -0.87 16.57
C LEU A 170 -13.31 -1.53 17.37
N LEU A 171 -14.30 -2.07 16.67
CA LEU A 171 -15.36 -2.87 17.29
C LEU A 171 -14.84 -4.31 17.42
N ASP A 172 -14.84 -4.84 18.65
CA ASP A 172 -14.60 -6.26 18.89
C ASP A 172 -15.79 -7.06 18.37
N SER A 173 -15.80 -7.32 17.06
CA SER A 173 -16.81 -8.10 16.38
C SER A 173 -16.15 -9.33 15.77
N ALA A 174 -16.39 -10.49 16.38
CA ALA A 174 -16.04 -11.85 15.95
C ALA A 174 -15.47 -12.01 14.52
N GLY A 175 -14.21 -11.62 14.31
CA GLY A 175 -13.47 -11.80 13.06
C GLY A 175 -13.77 -10.83 11.92
N LYS A 176 -14.41 -9.68 12.18
CA LYS A 176 -14.50 -8.57 11.24
C LYS A 176 -13.86 -7.33 11.85
N ASP A 177 -12.82 -6.81 11.20
CA ASP A 177 -12.17 -5.54 11.55
C ASP A 177 -13.10 -4.37 11.16
N GLU A 178 -14.24 -4.26 11.84
CA GLU A 178 -15.16 -3.12 11.68
C GLU A 178 -14.72 -2.00 12.63
N ALA A 179 -14.33 -0.86 12.08
CA ALA A 179 -14.06 0.35 12.85
C ALA A 179 -15.26 1.31 12.75
N GLU A 180 -15.62 1.95 13.86
CA GLU A 180 -16.64 3.00 13.87
C GLU A 180 -15.99 4.38 14.00
N LEU A 181 -16.50 5.35 13.22
CA LEU A 181 -16.11 6.74 13.38
C LEU A 181 -16.59 7.27 14.73
N VAL A 182 -15.64 7.70 15.56
CA VAL A 182 -15.92 8.27 16.89
C VAL A 182 -16.00 9.78 16.84
N ALA A 183 -15.03 10.42 16.18
CA ALA A 183 -14.97 11.88 16.07
C ALA A 183 -14.05 12.34 14.94
N GLU A 184 -14.29 13.56 14.47
CA GLU A 184 -13.35 14.32 13.65
C GLU A 184 -13.18 15.72 14.24
N GLY A 185 -11.97 16.26 14.21
CA GLY A 185 -11.69 17.59 14.74
C GLY A 185 -10.21 17.86 14.89
N VAL A 186 -9.86 18.98 15.54
CA VAL A 186 -8.46 19.28 15.86
C VAL A 186 -8.00 18.40 17.03
N LEU A 187 -6.86 17.73 16.87
CA LEU A 187 -6.30 16.88 17.92
C LEU A 187 -5.55 17.72 18.96
N GLY A 188 -5.91 17.53 20.23
CA GLY A 188 -5.23 18.11 21.38
C GLY A 188 -4.71 17.04 22.33
N ILE A 189 -3.54 17.27 22.92
CA ILE A 189 -2.97 16.41 23.97
C ILE A 189 -2.71 17.28 25.20
N GLU A 190 -3.38 16.97 26.31
CA GLU A 190 -3.25 17.64 27.61
C GLU A 190 -2.87 16.61 28.67
N GLY A 191 -1.58 16.57 29.04
CA GLY A 191 -1.05 15.50 29.88
C GLY A 191 -1.28 14.14 29.22
N ASN A 192 -2.09 13.30 29.87
CA ASN A 192 -2.43 11.96 29.39
C ASN A 192 -3.78 11.87 28.68
N THR A 193 -4.44 13.00 28.45
CA THR A 193 -5.73 13.05 27.77
C THR A 193 -5.55 13.49 26.33
N VAL A 194 -6.08 12.70 25.40
CA VAL A 194 -6.22 13.09 24.00
C VAL A 194 -7.64 13.58 23.77
N ARG A 195 -7.79 14.64 22.99
CA ARG A 195 -9.07 15.20 22.56
C ARG A 195 -9.11 15.33 21.05
N VAL A 196 -10.22 14.97 20.43
CA VAL A 196 -10.49 15.23 19.01
C VAL A 196 -11.95 15.68 18.88
N GLY A 197 -12.15 16.94 18.50
CA GLY A 197 -13.48 17.53 18.47
C GLY A 197 -14.16 17.46 19.85
N ASN A 198 -15.32 16.80 19.93
CA ASN A 198 -16.07 16.60 21.18
C ASN A 198 -15.71 15.32 21.94
N TRP A 199 -14.82 14.48 21.37
CA TRP A 199 -14.38 13.25 22.00
C TRP A 199 -13.10 13.46 22.81
N SER A 200 -12.98 12.75 23.93
CA SER A 200 -11.78 12.75 24.77
C SER A 200 -11.57 11.42 25.45
N GLN A 201 -10.31 10.98 25.53
CA GLN A 201 -9.92 9.75 26.24
C GLN A 201 -8.63 9.98 27.00
N ALA A 202 -8.58 9.48 28.24
CA ALA A 202 -7.35 9.41 29.02
C ALA A 202 -6.64 8.08 28.75
N PHE A 203 -5.32 8.15 28.59
CA PHE A 203 -4.45 7.00 28.34
C PHE A 203 -3.46 6.82 29.49
N GLU A 204 -3.01 5.59 29.70
CA GLU A 204 -1.93 5.30 30.65
C GLU A 204 -0.57 5.47 29.98
N ASP A 205 0.47 5.81 30.75
CA ASP A 205 1.83 5.99 30.21
C ASP A 205 2.36 4.76 29.45
N LYS A 206 1.90 3.58 29.87
CA LYS A 206 2.24 2.27 29.30
C LYS A 206 1.32 1.82 28.16
N ASP A 207 0.27 2.57 27.83
CA ASP A 207 -0.64 2.20 26.73
C ASP A 207 0.17 2.11 25.43
N TYR A 208 -0.12 1.07 24.66
CA TYR A 208 0.63 0.72 23.47
C TYR A 208 0.21 1.61 22.30
N VAL A 209 1.21 2.11 21.57
CA VAL A 209 1.01 2.94 20.38
C VAL A 209 1.78 2.29 19.24
N GLU A 210 1.10 2.08 18.12
CA GLU A 210 1.69 1.60 16.88
C GLU A 210 1.41 2.63 15.79
N GLY A 211 2.44 3.11 15.12
CA GLY A 211 2.30 3.80 13.85
C GLY A 211 2.15 2.78 12.73
N VAL A 212 1.04 2.79 12.01
CA VAL A 212 0.74 1.83 10.94
C VAL A 212 0.56 2.54 9.61
N ALA A 213 1.24 2.06 8.56
CA ALA A 213 0.79 2.32 7.20
C ALA A 213 -0.38 1.37 6.92
N TYR A 214 -1.61 1.89 6.80
CA TYR A 214 -2.74 1.08 6.37
C TYR A 214 -2.79 1.12 4.84
N PRO A 215 -2.52 0.00 4.13
CA PRO A 215 -3.06 -0.13 2.79
C PRO A 215 -4.57 -0.26 2.97
N THR A 216 -5.34 0.76 2.57
CA THR A 216 -6.77 0.51 2.43
C THR A 216 -6.97 -0.50 1.29
N TYR A 217 -8.08 -1.25 1.35
CA TYR A 217 -8.45 -2.20 0.28
C TYR A 217 -8.61 -1.51 -1.10
N ASP A 218 -8.68 -0.17 -1.14
CA ASP A 218 -8.38 0.61 -2.34
C ASP A 218 -6.86 0.82 -2.41
N ALA A 219 -6.20 0.06 -3.29
CA ALA A 219 -4.79 0.21 -3.66
C ALA A 219 -4.41 1.63 -4.17
N GLU A 220 -5.35 2.56 -4.20
CA GLU A 220 -5.14 3.99 -4.50
C GLU A 220 -4.91 4.85 -3.25
N HIS A 221 -5.12 4.34 -2.03
CA HIS A 221 -4.99 5.14 -0.81
C HIS A 221 -4.30 4.36 0.31
N VAL A 222 -2.99 4.59 0.46
CA VAL A 222 -2.28 4.26 1.70
C VAL A 222 -2.48 5.44 2.64
N PHE A 223 -3.28 5.25 3.70
CA PHE A 223 -3.34 6.24 4.78
C PHE A 223 -2.38 5.81 5.87
N ASP A 224 -1.46 6.71 6.21
CA ASP A 224 -0.67 6.55 7.43
C ASP A 224 -1.60 6.83 8.62
N GLY A 225 -1.81 5.80 9.45
CA GLY A 225 -2.65 5.82 10.63
C GLY A 225 -1.83 5.57 11.89
N ILE A 226 -2.36 5.97 13.04
CA ILE A 226 -1.77 5.67 14.33
C ILE A 226 -2.78 4.83 15.09
N MET A 227 -2.44 3.57 15.34
CA MET A 227 -3.20 2.71 16.21
C MET A 227 -2.74 2.91 17.65
N LEU A 228 -3.70 3.03 18.56
CA LEU A 228 -3.44 3.15 19.98
C LEU A 228 -4.36 2.20 20.72
N TYR A 229 -3.76 1.24 21.41
CA TYR A 229 -4.48 0.32 22.28
C TYR A 229 -4.42 0.82 23.73
N SER A 230 -5.59 0.93 24.36
CA SER A 230 -5.69 1.28 25.77
C SER A 230 -6.34 0.17 26.58
N GLU A 231 -5.57 -0.36 27.51
CA GLU A 231 -6.06 -1.37 28.46
C GLU A 231 -7.14 -0.76 29.37
N ALA A 232 -6.94 0.49 29.80
CA ALA A 232 -7.88 1.21 30.65
C ALA A 232 -9.22 1.51 29.95
N ALA A 233 -9.19 1.78 28.64
CA ALA A 233 -10.40 1.97 27.85
C ALA A 233 -11.02 0.65 27.36
N GLY A 234 -10.28 -0.47 27.43
CA GLY A 234 -10.67 -1.75 26.86
C GLY A 234 -10.95 -1.65 25.35
N ALA A 235 -10.20 -0.80 24.63
CA ALA A 235 -10.48 -0.47 23.24
C ALA A 235 -9.21 -0.09 22.47
N THR A 236 -9.25 -0.32 21.16
CA THR A 236 -8.27 0.17 20.19
C THR A 236 -8.85 1.35 19.45
N PHE A 237 -8.06 2.41 19.30
CA PHE A 237 -8.41 3.61 18.56
C PHE A 237 -7.44 3.80 17.39
N TYR A 238 -7.98 4.15 16.22
CA TYR A 238 -7.19 4.58 15.07
C TYR A 238 -7.30 6.08 14.90
N PHE A 239 -6.16 6.76 14.75
CA PHE A 239 -6.06 8.18 14.47
C PHE A 239 -5.52 8.37 13.06
N TYR A 240 -6.24 9.14 12.25
CA TYR A 240 -5.86 9.46 10.88
C TYR A 240 -5.64 10.96 10.75
N ASP A 241 -4.55 11.34 10.10
CA ASP A 241 -4.29 12.72 9.72
C ASP A 241 -5.16 13.09 8.51
N LEU A 242 -6.04 14.09 8.66
CA LEU A 242 -6.90 14.54 7.56
C LEU A 242 -6.26 15.64 6.70
N GLU A 243 -5.08 16.11 7.09
CA GLU A 243 -4.33 17.13 6.36
C GLU A 243 -3.20 16.53 5.52
N GLU A 244 -2.94 15.23 5.67
CA GLU A 244 -2.01 14.51 4.80
C GLU A 244 -2.73 14.20 3.47
N GLU A 245 -2.24 14.76 2.36
CA GLU A 245 -2.75 14.40 1.03
C GLU A 245 -2.45 12.91 0.77
N PRO A 246 -3.39 12.15 0.19
CA PRO A 246 -3.08 10.82 -0.31
C PRO A 246 -1.96 10.94 -1.35
N ALA A 247 -0.95 10.08 -1.21
CA ALA A 247 0.21 10.04 -2.11
C ALA A 247 -0.20 9.64 -3.54
#